data_AF-A0A7K1SVK2-F1
#
_entry.id   AF-A0A7K1SVK2-F1
#
_cell.length_a   1.000
_cell.length_b   1.000
_cell.length_c   1.000
_cell.angle_alpha   90.00
_cell.angle_beta   90.00
_cell.angle_gamma   90.00
#
_symmetry.space_group_name_H-M   'P 1'
#
loop_
_entity.id
_entity.type
_entity.pdbx_description
1 polymer ?
#
loop_
_entity_poly.entity_id
_entity_poly.type
_entity_poly.pdbx_seq_one_letter_code
_entity_poly.pdbx_strand_id
1 'polypeptide(L)'
;MRLKIYILSPHIDDAAFCLSLNISRFVASNVPVTLINCFTVSAFTTINCGVKGKDAVSILRKDEDVSFNQIFNSAINIINLDLLDAPLRNKYIHQFHQFNSTELDIIEEIRSFLAANAGGLIFCPLALGNHIDHTICIEAVAKIYPNKQVIFYEDLPYTSRVTQDEVDDHIKNLEGKLNVKLESFIGGLANSKIDKEQAIRVYKSQVNDEICSEIITYMNHLGGERLWGEAEIIKQLKEALA
;
A
#
# COMPACT_ATOMS: atom_id res chain seq x y z
N MET A 1 17.60 -3.33 17.79
CA MET A 1 17.52 -4.01 16.48
C MET A 1 17.53 -2.96 15.39
N ARG A 2 18.15 -3.20 14.23
CA ARG A 2 18.02 -2.30 13.07
C ARG A 2 16.56 -2.33 12.59
N LEU A 3 16.00 -1.17 12.26
CA LEU A 3 14.67 -1.04 11.68
C LEU A 3 14.58 -1.89 10.40
N LYS A 4 13.43 -2.53 10.20
CA LYS A 4 13.06 -3.24 8.96
C LYS A 4 11.64 -2.82 8.59
N ILE A 5 11.40 -2.60 7.31
CA ILE A 5 10.11 -2.16 6.80
C ILE A 5 9.44 -3.31 6.05
N TYR A 6 8.16 -3.52 6.33
CA TYR A 6 7.29 -4.44 5.63
C TYR A 6 6.11 -3.66 5.07
N ILE A 7 6.00 -3.53 3.76
CA ILE A 7 4.91 -2.81 3.10
C ILE A 7 3.88 -3.84 2.65
N LEU A 8 2.68 -3.79 3.20
CA LEU A 8 1.55 -4.59 2.77
C LEU A 8 0.83 -3.83 1.67
N SER A 9 0.98 -4.27 0.43
CA SER A 9 0.34 -3.69 -0.75
C SER A 9 -0.84 -4.57 -1.15
N PRO A 10 -2.08 -4.07 -1.19
CA PRO A 10 -3.23 -4.87 -1.64
C PRO A 10 -2.99 -5.42 -3.04
N HIS A 11 -2.66 -4.57 -4.01
CA HIS A 11 -2.37 -4.96 -5.38
C HIS A 11 -0.96 -4.57 -5.80
N ILE A 12 -0.57 -5.04 -6.99
CA ILE A 12 0.67 -4.69 -7.66
C ILE A 12 0.52 -3.32 -8.32
N ASP A 13 0.88 -2.27 -7.58
CA ASP A 13 0.90 -0.83 -7.96
C ASP A 13 0.71 0.05 -6.72
N ASP A 14 -0.16 -0.34 -5.79
CA ASP A 14 -0.58 0.48 -4.65
C ASP A 14 0.61 1.06 -3.86
N ALA A 15 1.57 0.22 -3.47
CA ALA A 15 2.78 0.69 -2.79
C ALA A 15 3.59 1.69 -3.61
N ALA A 16 3.65 1.53 -4.93
CA ALA A 16 4.34 2.50 -5.78
C ALA A 16 3.60 3.84 -5.80
N PHE A 17 2.27 3.81 -5.94
CA PHE A 17 1.43 5.02 -5.97
C PHE A 17 1.51 5.77 -4.64
N CYS A 18 1.55 5.05 -3.53
CA CYS A 18 1.41 5.63 -2.20
C CYS A 18 2.76 5.92 -1.50
N LEU A 19 3.81 5.14 -1.79
CA LEU A 19 5.02 5.08 -0.94
C LEU A 19 6.37 5.20 -1.67
N SER A 20 6.42 5.37 -2.99
CA SER A 20 7.70 5.47 -3.74
C SER A 20 8.72 6.42 -3.10
N LEU A 21 8.32 7.60 -2.61
CA LEU A 21 9.24 8.57 -2.01
C LEU A 21 9.78 8.06 -0.67
N ASN A 22 8.92 7.50 0.18
CA ASN A 22 9.34 6.89 1.43
C ASN A 22 10.22 5.65 1.20
N ILE A 23 9.89 4.80 0.22
CA ILE A 23 10.74 3.66 -0.18
C ILE A 23 12.13 4.15 -0.61
N SER A 24 12.22 5.22 -1.40
CA SER A 24 13.50 5.83 -1.77
C SER A 24 14.33 6.21 -0.53
N ARG A 25 13.70 6.74 0.52
CA ARG A 25 14.39 7.13 1.76
C ARG A 25 14.84 5.92 2.55
N PHE A 26 14.02 4.87 2.63
CA PHE A 26 14.37 3.63 3.32
C PHE A 26 15.58 2.98 2.66
N VAL A 27 15.55 2.84 1.34
CA VAL A 27 16.65 2.27 0.54
C VAL A 27 17.92 3.11 0.69
N ALA A 28 17.82 4.44 0.57
CA ALA A 28 18.97 5.33 0.73
C ALA A 28 19.60 5.27 2.14
N SER A 29 18.80 4.94 3.16
CA SER A 29 19.23 4.79 4.54
C SER A 29 19.68 3.35 4.88
N ASN A 30 19.75 2.46 3.88
CA ASN A 30 20.06 1.03 4.03
C ASN A 30 19.11 0.31 5.01
N VAL A 31 17.87 0.76 5.11
CA VAL A 31 16.81 0.09 5.86
C VAL A 31 16.24 -1.01 4.97
N PRO A 32 16.26 -2.29 5.37
CA PRO A 32 15.69 -3.37 4.57
C PRO A 32 14.19 -3.16 4.35
N VAL A 33 13.76 -3.22 3.09
CA VAL A 33 12.35 -3.10 2.69
C VAL A 33 11.89 -4.44 2.11
N THR A 34 10.78 -4.95 2.65
CA THR A 34 10.04 -6.05 2.05
C THR A 34 8.68 -5.53 1.57
N LEU A 35 8.41 -5.66 0.27
CA LEU A 35 7.11 -5.36 -0.33
C LEU A 35 6.32 -6.67 -0.43
N ILE A 36 5.16 -6.71 0.22
CA ILE A 36 4.26 -7.86 0.26
C ILE A 36 3.02 -7.50 -0.55
N ASN A 37 2.93 -8.00 -1.78
CA ASN A 37 1.73 -7.84 -2.59
C ASN A 37 0.75 -8.97 -2.29
N CYS A 38 -0.48 -8.63 -1.88
CA CYS A 38 -1.50 -9.61 -1.52
C CYS A 38 -2.14 -10.24 -2.76
N PHE A 39 -2.87 -9.44 -3.52
CA PHE A 39 -3.79 -9.86 -4.57
C PHE A 39 -3.13 -9.79 -5.95
N THR A 40 -2.24 -10.74 -6.20
CA THR A 40 -1.35 -10.74 -7.37
C THR A 40 -1.84 -11.60 -8.53
N VAL A 41 -2.90 -12.39 -8.29
CA VAL A 41 -3.61 -13.10 -9.34
C VAL A 41 -4.78 -12.23 -9.80
N SER A 42 -4.68 -11.62 -10.98
CA SER A 42 -5.64 -10.61 -11.46
C SER A 42 -5.85 -10.75 -12.97
N ALA A 43 -7.06 -10.42 -13.44
CA ALA A 43 -7.36 -10.24 -14.85
C ALA A 43 -7.62 -8.76 -15.19
N PHE A 44 -7.31 -7.85 -14.26
CA PHE A 44 -7.64 -6.45 -14.32
C PHE A 44 -6.45 -5.59 -14.80
N THR A 45 -6.76 -4.69 -15.72
CA THR A 45 -5.88 -3.60 -16.14
C THR A 45 -6.72 -2.35 -16.27
N THR A 46 -6.30 -1.26 -15.64
CA THR A 46 -6.94 0.05 -15.83
C THR A 46 -6.83 0.52 -17.28
N ILE A 47 -5.68 0.25 -17.91
CA ILE A 47 -5.38 0.65 -19.29
C ILE A 47 -5.41 -0.57 -20.20
N ASN A 48 -6.12 -0.46 -21.32
CA ASN A 48 -6.13 -1.52 -22.33
C ASN A 48 -4.75 -1.62 -22.99
N CYS A 49 -3.96 -2.59 -22.53
CA CYS A 49 -2.62 -2.89 -23.03
C CYS A 49 -2.61 -4.04 -24.06
N GLY A 50 -3.78 -4.50 -24.53
CA GLY A 50 -3.91 -5.63 -25.45
C GLY A 50 -3.67 -7.01 -24.83
N VAL A 51 -3.20 -7.08 -23.59
CA VAL A 51 -3.06 -8.32 -22.81
C VAL A 51 -4.39 -8.68 -22.16
N LYS A 52 -4.79 -9.96 -22.26
CA LYS A 52 -6.07 -10.44 -21.74
C LYS A 52 -5.92 -11.79 -21.07
N GLY A 53 -6.80 -12.03 -20.11
CA GLY A 53 -6.83 -13.28 -19.35
C GLY A 53 -5.96 -13.19 -18.10
N LYS A 54 -6.44 -13.86 -17.06
CA LYS A 54 -5.86 -13.86 -15.71
C LYS A 54 -4.35 -14.11 -15.71
N ASP A 55 -3.91 -15.19 -16.36
CA ASP A 55 -2.50 -15.59 -16.27
C ASP A 55 -1.57 -14.58 -16.95
N ALA A 56 -1.95 -14.09 -18.13
CA ALA A 56 -1.15 -13.12 -18.87
C ALA A 56 -1.11 -11.74 -18.18
N VAL A 57 -2.24 -11.29 -17.62
CA VAL A 57 -2.31 -10.03 -16.87
C VAL A 57 -1.51 -10.14 -15.57
N SER A 58 -1.59 -11.25 -14.84
CA SER A 58 -0.78 -11.48 -13.65
C SER A 58 0.72 -11.47 -13.93
N ILE A 59 1.16 -12.09 -15.03
CA ILE A 59 2.57 -12.04 -15.44
C ILE A 59 2.97 -10.60 -15.77
N LEU A 60 2.18 -9.90 -16.58
CA LEU A 60 2.43 -8.50 -16.93
C LEU A 60 2.61 -7.63 -15.69
N ARG A 61 1.68 -7.70 -14.73
CA ARG A 61 1.75 -6.88 -13.52
C ARG A 61 2.97 -7.25 -12.67
N LYS A 62 3.32 -8.53 -12.55
CA LYS A 62 4.55 -8.97 -11.85
C LYS A 62 5.81 -8.41 -12.51
N ASP A 63 5.87 -8.38 -13.85
CA ASP A 63 6.99 -7.79 -14.60
C ASP A 63 7.08 -6.26 -14.42
N GLU A 64 5.94 -5.57 -14.27
CA GLU A 64 5.89 -4.15 -13.94
C GLU A 64 6.46 -3.87 -12.53
N ASP A 65 6.15 -4.71 -11.53
CA ASP A 65 6.72 -4.60 -10.18
C ASP A 65 8.23 -4.88 -10.13
N VAL A 66 8.71 -5.83 -10.97
CA VAL A 66 10.16 -6.02 -11.19
C VAL A 66 10.79 -4.74 -11.74
N SER A 67 10.14 -4.09 -12.71
CA SER A 67 10.60 -2.82 -13.29
C SER A 67 10.59 -1.69 -12.24
N PHE A 68 9.60 -1.68 -11.35
CA PHE A 68 9.56 -0.76 -10.21
C PHE A 68 10.75 -0.96 -9.27
N ASN A 69 11.06 -2.21 -8.91
CA ASN A 69 12.20 -2.51 -8.04
C ASN A 69 13.55 -2.11 -8.67
N GLN A 70 13.68 -2.18 -9.99
CA GLN A 70 14.90 -1.75 -10.70
C GLN A 70 15.24 -0.28 -10.47
N ILE A 71 14.25 0.60 -10.26
CA ILE A 71 14.47 2.01 -9.91
C ILE A 71 15.27 2.14 -8.61
N PHE A 72 15.10 1.19 -7.70
CA PHE A 72 15.79 1.12 -6.41
C PHE A 72 17.00 0.18 -6.46
N ASN A 73 17.58 -0.06 -7.63
CA ASN A 73 18.67 -1.01 -7.84
C ASN A 73 18.36 -2.44 -7.33
N SER A 74 17.09 -2.86 -7.44
CA SER A 74 16.60 -4.15 -6.94
C SER A 74 16.79 -4.35 -5.43
N ALA A 75 16.78 -3.26 -4.64
CA ALA A 75 16.99 -3.31 -3.20
C ALA A 75 15.75 -3.76 -2.39
N ILE A 76 14.57 -3.82 -3.02
CA ILE A 76 13.33 -4.24 -2.36
C ILE A 76 13.21 -5.77 -2.45
N ASN A 77 12.94 -6.43 -1.33
CA ASN A 77 12.55 -7.83 -1.31
C ASN A 77 11.05 -7.95 -1.62
N ILE A 78 10.68 -8.46 -2.79
CA ILE A 78 9.26 -8.59 -3.19
C ILE A 78 8.75 -9.98 -2.83
N ILE A 79 7.59 -10.04 -2.18
CA ILE A 79 6.83 -11.25 -1.87
C ILE A 79 5.43 -11.10 -2.46
N ASN A 80 5.02 -12.06 -3.27
CA ASN A 80 3.67 -12.13 -3.83
C ASN A 80 2.92 -13.27 -3.12
N LEU A 81 1.74 -12.98 -2.56
CA LEU A 81 0.93 -14.00 -1.86
C LEU A 81 0.05 -14.84 -2.79
N ASP A 82 0.04 -14.53 -4.09
CA ASP A 82 -0.76 -15.24 -5.11
C ASP A 82 -2.27 -15.33 -4.80
N LEU A 83 -2.80 -14.41 -3.98
CA LEU A 83 -4.24 -14.30 -3.73
C LEU A 83 -4.96 -13.77 -4.97
N LEU A 84 -6.18 -14.27 -5.21
CA LEU A 84 -7.06 -13.80 -6.29
C LEU A 84 -7.56 -12.39 -5.99
N ASP A 85 -7.49 -11.47 -6.93
CA ASP A 85 -8.07 -10.13 -6.87
C ASP A 85 -9.61 -10.16 -6.72
N ALA A 86 -10.21 -9.12 -6.12
CA ALA A 86 -11.64 -8.99 -5.88
C ALA A 86 -12.51 -9.39 -7.08
N PRO A 87 -12.30 -8.93 -8.33
CA PRO A 87 -13.16 -9.31 -9.46
C PRO A 87 -13.12 -10.79 -9.83
N LEU A 88 -12.08 -11.52 -9.41
CA LEU A 88 -11.93 -12.96 -9.64
C LEU A 88 -12.54 -13.79 -8.53
N ARG A 89 -12.61 -13.25 -7.31
CA ARG A 89 -13.27 -13.89 -6.15
C ARG A 89 -14.75 -13.57 -6.10
N ASN A 90 -15.04 -12.29 -6.30
CA ASN A 90 -16.29 -11.62 -6.04
C ASN A 90 -16.78 -10.98 -7.35
N LYS A 91 -18.08 -10.74 -7.44
CA LYS A 91 -18.66 -9.93 -8.53
C LYS A 91 -18.68 -8.42 -8.20
N TYR A 92 -17.97 -8.03 -7.14
CA TYR A 92 -17.92 -6.66 -6.62
C TYR A 92 -16.50 -6.34 -6.13
N ILE A 93 -16.18 -5.05 -6.15
CA ILE A 93 -14.88 -4.52 -5.71
C ILE A 93 -15.00 -3.59 -4.50
N HIS A 94 -16.21 -3.20 -4.13
CA HIS A 94 -16.46 -2.27 -3.04
C HIS A 94 -17.06 -2.97 -1.83
N GLN A 95 -16.61 -2.61 -0.63
CA GLN A 95 -17.12 -3.22 0.60
C GLN A 95 -18.41 -2.54 1.05
N PHE A 96 -19.55 -3.08 0.60
CA PHE A 96 -20.89 -2.63 1.02
C PHE A 96 -21.61 -3.63 1.92
N HIS A 97 -21.01 -4.79 2.16
CA HIS A 97 -21.63 -5.91 2.86
C HIS A 97 -20.73 -6.37 3.99
N GLN A 98 -21.22 -7.28 4.82
CA GLN A 98 -20.34 -8.00 5.76
C GLN A 98 -19.42 -8.94 4.98
N PHE A 99 -18.23 -9.18 5.54
CA PHE A 99 -17.30 -10.15 4.97
C PHE A 99 -17.95 -11.53 4.88
N ASN A 100 -17.88 -12.14 3.69
CA ASN A 100 -18.27 -13.52 3.50
C ASN A 100 -17.17 -14.48 4.03
N SER A 101 -17.44 -15.78 4.05
CA SER A 101 -16.50 -16.78 4.57
C SER A 101 -15.15 -16.76 3.86
N THR A 102 -15.14 -16.62 2.52
CA THR A 102 -13.91 -16.58 1.73
C THR A 102 -13.05 -15.37 2.11
N GLU A 103 -13.68 -14.21 2.30
CA GLU A 103 -12.98 -12.99 2.71
C GLU A 103 -12.43 -13.10 4.13
N LEU A 104 -13.17 -13.73 5.05
CA LEU A 104 -12.70 -14.01 6.41
C LEU A 104 -11.50 -14.97 6.41
N ASP A 105 -11.51 -16.00 5.56
CA ASP A 105 -10.39 -16.92 5.40
C ASP A 105 -9.13 -16.20 4.90
N ILE A 106 -9.28 -15.30 3.92
CA ILE A 106 -8.19 -14.47 3.40
C ILE A 106 -7.64 -13.52 4.47
N ILE A 107 -8.51 -12.90 5.27
CA ILE A 107 -8.10 -12.07 6.40
C ILE A 107 -7.21 -12.88 7.35
N GLU A 108 -7.60 -14.11 7.68
CA GLU A 108 -6.81 -15.00 8.54
C GLU A 108 -5.50 -15.46 7.90
N GLU A 109 -5.48 -15.67 6.59
CA GLU A 109 -4.28 -16.04 5.83
C GLU A 109 -3.25 -14.90 5.87
N ILE A 110 -3.65 -13.67 5.52
CA ILE A 110 -2.77 -12.48 5.56
C ILE A 110 -2.32 -12.22 6.99
N ARG A 111 -3.23 -12.31 7.97
CA ARG A 111 -2.90 -12.15 9.40
C ARG A 111 -1.83 -13.13 9.83
N SER A 112 -1.98 -14.41 9.48
CA SER A 112 -1.03 -15.46 9.84
C SER A 112 0.32 -15.25 9.18
N PHE A 113 0.32 -14.89 7.91
CA PHE A 113 1.54 -14.55 7.17
C PHE A 113 2.30 -13.39 7.83
N LEU A 114 1.62 -12.29 8.13
CA LEU A 114 2.24 -11.13 8.77
C LEU A 114 2.74 -11.43 10.18
N ALA A 115 1.97 -12.18 10.97
CA ALA A 115 2.38 -12.57 12.32
C ALA A 115 3.72 -13.32 12.30
N ALA A 116 3.87 -14.26 11.35
CA ALA A 116 5.04 -15.11 11.22
C ALA A 116 6.25 -14.44 10.55
N ASN A 117 6.01 -13.55 9.56
CA ASN A 117 7.07 -13.07 8.68
C ASN A 117 7.44 -11.59 8.86
N ALA A 118 6.52 -10.76 9.35
CA ALA A 118 6.77 -9.32 9.54
C ALA A 118 7.31 -9.03 10.94
N GLY A 119 8.64 -9.01 11.07
CA GLY A 119 9.36 -8.77 12.32
C GLY A 119 9.75 -7.30 12.58
N GLY A 120 9.20 -6.35 11.82
CA GLY A 120 9.55 -4.93 11.87
C GLY A 120 8.32 -4.03 11.79
N LEU A 121 8.52 -2.81 11.32
CA LEU A 121 7.46 -1.82 11.13
C LEU A 121 6.65 -2.16 9.88
N ILE A 122 5.33 -2.31 10.05
CA ILE A 122 4.40 -2.64 8.96
C ILE A 122 3.80 -1.35 8.42
N PHE A 123 3.82 -1.19 7.10
CA PHE A 123 3.08 -0.17 6.38
C PHE A 123 1.84 -0.82 5.79
N CYS A 124 0.66 -0.37 6.19
CA CYS A 124 -0.64 -0.91 5.79
C CYS A 124 -1.41 0.16 4.99
N PRO A 125 -2.21 -0.18 3.97
CA PRO A 125 -3.14 0.78 3.36
C PRO A 125 -4.09 1.34 4.42
N LEU A 126 -4.55 2.57 4.21
CA LEU A 126 -5.66 3.12 5.00
C LEU A 126 -7.02 2.63 4.49
N ALA A 127 -7.09 2.00 3.30
CA ALA A 127 -8.32 1.53 2.66
C ALA A 127 -9.34 2.64 2.38
N LEU A 128 -8.87 3.85 2.09
CA LEU A 128 -9.71 4.91 1.53
C LEU A 128 -10.16 4.54 0.11
N GLY A 129 -11.38 4.92 -0.27
CA GLY A 129 -12.01 4.53 -1.54
C GLY A 129 -12.84 3.24 -1.49
N ASN A 130 -12.92 2.60 -0.32
CA ASN A 130 -13.81 1.46 -0.04
C ASN A 130 -13.57 0.22 -0.92
N HIS A 131 -12.35 0.00 -1.41
CA HIS A 131 -12.00 -1.22 -2.14
C HIS A 131 -11.87 -2.40 -1.16
N ILE A 132 -12.58 -3.50 -1.42
CA ILE A 132 -12.68 -4.66 -0.53
C ILE A 132 -11.31 -5.24 -0.17
N ASP A 133 -10.41 -5.33 -1.15
CA ASP A 133 -9.07 -5.88 -0.95
C ASP A 133 -8.20 -5.03 0.00
N HIS A 134 -8.36 -3.70 -0.02
CA HIS A 134 -7.68 -2.82 0.92
C HIS A 134 -8.28 -2.99 2.33
N THR A 135 -9.60 -3.10 2.43
CA THR A 135 -10.27 -3.34 3.72
C THR A 135 -9.85 -4.67 4.33
N ILE A 136 -9.73 -5.74 3.54
CA ILE A 136 -9.22 -7.04 3.98
C ILE A 136 -7.81 -6.92 4.59
N CYS A 137 -6.93 -6.13 3.96
CA CYS A 137 -5.58 -5.88 4.49
C CYS A 137 -5.64 -5.19 5.86
N ILE A 138 -6.48 -4.17 6.02
CA ILE A 138 -6.70 -3.50 7.32
C ILE A 138 -7.24 -4.48 8.36
N GLU A 139 -8.22 -5.31 8.01
CA GLU A 139 -8.78 -6.29 8.95
C GLU A 139 -7.72 -7.28 9.43
N ALA A 140 -6.87 -7.77 8.53
CA ALA A 140 -5.77 -8.66 8.88
C ALA A 140 -4.76 -7.99 9.83
N VAL A 141 -4.39 -6.73 9.54
CA VAL A 141 -3.46 -5.95 10.36
C VAL A 141 -4.06 -5.61 11.72
N ALA A 142 -5.34 -5.23 11.79
CA ALA A 142 -6.02 -4.90 13.04
C ALA A 142 -5.97 -6.07 14.05
N LYS A 143 -6.02 -7.32 13.58
CA LYS A 143 -5.94 -8.51 14.44
C LYS A 143 -4.56 -8.75 15.06
N ILE A 144 -3.49 -8.21 14.49
CA ILE A 144 -2.12 -8.31 15.03
C ILE A 144 -1.61 -7.01 15.61
N TYR A 145 -2.34 -5.91 15.43
CA TYR A 145 -1.97 -4.57 15.85
C TYR A 145 -1.48 -4.48 17.31
N PRO A 146 -2.11 -5.14 18.31
CA PRO A 146 -1.64 -5.05 19.70
C PRO A 146 -0.19 -5.52 19.93
N ASN A 147 0.38 -6.30 18.99
CA ASN A 147 1.72 -6.88 19.10
C ASN A 147 2.66 -6.42 17.98
N LYS A 148 2.26 -5.44 17.16
CA LYS A 148 3.01 -4.98 15.98
C LYS A 148 3.00 -3.47 15.90
N GLN A 149 4.12 -2.90 15.44
CA GLN A 149 4.16 -1.50 15.08
C GLN A 149 3.64 -1.33 13.66
N VAL A 150 2.68 -0.43 13.47
CA VAL A 150 2.01 -0.22 12.19
C VAL A 150 1.94 1.27 11.88
N ILE A 151 2.19 1.61 10.62
CA ILE A 151 1.89 2.89 10.01
C ILE A 151 0.90 2.64 8.87
N PHE A 152 -0.11 3.50 8.75
CA PHE A 152 -1.09 3.48 7.66
C PHE A 152 -0.70 4.51 6.60
N TYR A 153 -0.84 4.19 5.31
CA TYR A 153 -0.54 5.11 4.21
C TYR A 153 -1.81 5.50 3.43
N GLU A 154 -1.86 6.72 2.89
CA GLU A 154 -2.95 7.15 2.01
C GLU A 154 -3.01 6.34 0.73
N ASP A 155 -4.19 5.80 0.42
CA ASP A 155 -4.42 5.07 -0.83
C ASP A 155 -4.59 6.07 -1.98
N LEU A 156 -3.62 6.15 -2.89
CA LEU A 156 -3.68 6.99 -4.08
C LEU A 156 -3.95 6.12 -5.32
N PRO A 157 -4.79 6.58 -6.28
CA PRO A 157 -5.43 7.89 -6.38
C PRO A 157 -6.77 8.00 -5.60
N TYR A 158 -7.15 7.01 -4.80
CA TYR A 158 -8.47 7.02 -4.16
C TYR A 158 -8.69 8.22 -3.23
N THR A 159 -7.64 8.62 -2.51
CA THR A 159 -7.71 9.70 -1.52
C THR A 159 -7.91 11.07 -2.16
N SER A 160 -7.45 11.30 -3.40
CA SER A 160 -7.71 12.57 -4.11
C SER A 160 -9.17 12.74 -4.53
N ARG A 161 -9.99 11.69 -4.37
CA ARG A 161 -11.40 11.65 -4.78
C ARG A 161 -12.38 11.69 -3.60
N VAL A 162 -11.86 11.80 -2.38
CA VAL A 162 -12.65 11.93 -1.15
C VAL A 162 -12.34 13.27 -0.47
N THR A 163 -13.26 13.73 0.35
CA THR A 163 -13.16 14.97 1.13
C THR A 163 -12.31 14.78 2.38
N GLN A 164 -11.80 15.88 2.94
CA GLN A 164 -11.05 15.81 4.21
C GLN A 164 -11.94 15.30 5.37
N ASP A 165 -13.24 15.61 5.37
CA ASP A 165 -14.18 15.10 6.37
C ASP A 165 -14.30 13.56 6.29
N GLU A 166 -14.35 13.00 5.07
CA GLU A 166 -14.37 11.54 4.87
C GLU A 166 -13.07 10.89 5.36
N VAL A 167 -11.91 11.53 5.11
CA VAL A 167 -10.63 11.06 5.66
C VAL A 167 -10.65 11.09 7.18
N ASP A 168 -11.09 12.19 7.79
CA ASP A 168 -11.12 12.37 9.24
C ASP A 168 -12.05 11.35 9.92
N ASP A 169 -13.22 11.09 9.34
CA ASP A 169 -14.17 10.09 9.85
C ASP A 169 -13.63 8.67 9.69
N HIS A 170 -12.95 8.37 8.59
CA HIS A 170 -12.29 7.09 8.40
C HIS A 170 -11.18 6.85 9.45
N ILE A 171 -10.38 7.88 9.73
CA ILE A 171 -9.35 7.83 10.79
C ILE A 171 -9.99 7.62 12.17
N LYS A 172 -11.05 8.37 12.52
CA LYS A 172 -11.75 8.19 13.81
C LYS A 172 -12.29 6.76 13.97
N ASN A 173 -12.84 6.18 12.92
CA ASN A 173 -13.33 4.81 12.94
C ASN A 173 -12.19 3.81 13.17
N LEU A 174 -11.05 4.00 12.49
CA LEU A 174 -9.87 3.16 12.68
C LEU A 174 -9.28 3.32 14.09
N GLU A 175 -9.16 4.53 14.60
CA GLU A 175 -8.74 4.83 15.97
C GLU A 175 -9.62 4.14 17.01
N GLY A 176 -10.95 4.20 16.85
CA GLY A 176 -11.90 3.53 17.73
C GLY A 176 -11.77 2.01 17.68
N LYS A 177 -11.53 1.45 16.48
CA LYS A 177 -11.33 0.01 16.28
C LYS A 177 -10.03 -0.49 16.91
N LEU A 178 -8.95 0.26 16.78
CA LEU A 178 -7.63 -0.08 17.31
C LEU A 178 -7.44 0.34 18.77
N ASN A 179 -8.32 1.19 19.29
CA ASN A 179 -8.25 1.81 20.60
C ASN A 179 -6.93 2.60 20.82
N VAL A 180 -6.56 3.43 19.84
CA VAL A 180 -5.36 4.28 19.85
C VAL A 180 -5.64 5.64 19.23
N LYS A 181 -4.71 6.59 19.40
CA LYS A 181 -4.69 7.84 18.65
C LYS A 181 -3.61 7.79 17.57
N LEU A 182 -3.98 8.18 16.36
CA LEU A 182 -3.08 8.25 15.22
C LEU A 182 -2.77 9.73 14.91
N GLU A 183 -1.51 10.02 14.64
CA GLU A 183 -1.05 11.31 14.16
C GLU A 183 -0.70 11.21 12.68
N SER A 184 -0.96 12.28 11.92
CA SER A 184 -0.55 12.34 10.53
C SER A 184 0.88 12.84 10.41
N PHE A 185 1.60 12.30 9.43
CA PHE A 185 2.93 12.74 9.04
C PHE A 185 3.03 12.78 7.52
N ILE A 186 3.44 13.92 6.97
CA ILE A 186 3.72 14.06 5.54
C ILE A 186 5.23 14.10 5.36
N GLY A 187 5.74 13.28 4.45
CA GLY A 187 7.16 13.21 4.17
C GLY A 187 7.48 12.58 2.82
N GLY A 188 8.77 12.49 2.50
CA GLY A 188 9.25 11.85 1.27
C GLY A 188 9.67 12.84 0.18
N LEU A 189 8.94 13.96 -0.01
CA LEU A 189 9.21 14.89 -1.11
C LEU A 189 10.51 15.67 -0.91
N ALA A 190 10.66 16.28 0.27
CA ALA A 190 11.91 16.89 0.65
C ALA A 190 13.01 15.81 0.72
N ASN A 191 14.04 15.96 -0.10
CA ASN A 191 15.17 15.03 -0.25
C ASN A 191 14.86 13.71 -1.00
N SER A 192 13.78 13.65 -1.80
CA SER A 192 13.61 12.54 -2.74
C SER A 192 14.77 12.52 -3.73
N LYS A 193 15.30 11.31 -4.00
CA LYS A 193 16.31 11.07 -5.04
C LYS A 193 15.72 10.44 -6.30
N ILE A 194 14.41 10.18 -6.29
CA ILE A 194 13.70 9.59 -7.42
C ILE A 194 12.67 10.57 -7.97
N ASP A 195 12.36 10.37 -9.24
CA ASP A 195 11.20 10.97 -9.88
C ASP A 195 9.99 10.05 -9.65
N LYS A 196 9.00 10.55 -8.89
CA LYS A 196 7.76 9.82 -8.56
C LYS A 196 6.97 9.46 -9.82
N GLU A 197 6.93 10.36 -10.80
CA GLU A 197 6.20 10.14 -12.05
C GLU A 197 6.85 9.00 -12.84
N GLN A 198 8.17 9.01 -12.99
CA GLN A 198 8.87 7.89 -13.62
C GLN A 198 8.65 6.59 -12.86
N ALA A 199 8.60 6.65 -11.53
CA ALA A 199 8.43 5.48 -10.70
C ALA A 199 7.07 4.81 -10.84
N ILE A 200 5.98 5.57 -10.94
CA ILE A 200 4.64 5.00 -11.10
C ILE A 200 4.31 4.64 -12.55
N ARG A 201 4.95 5.27 -13.54
CA ARG A 201 4.71 5.00 -14.97
C ARG A 201 5.27 3.66 -15.46
N VAL A 202 6.04 2.95 -14.65
CA VAL A 202 6.44 1.56 -14.97
C VAL A 202 5.23 0.62 -14.99
N TYR A 203 4.16 0.94 -14.25
CA TYR A 203 2.89 0.22 -14.23
C TYR A 203 1.99 0.64 -15.40
N LYS A 204 2.44 0.39 -16.63
CA LYS A 204 1.77 0.80 -17.87
C LYS A 204 0.34 0.24 -18.00
N SER A 205 0.09 -0.90 -17.38
CA SER A 205 -1.23 -1.53 -17.34
C SER A 205 -2.20 -0.82 -16.39
N GLN A 206 -1.69 -0.03 -15.44
CA GLN A 206 -2.48 0.60 -14.37
C GLN A 206 -2.50 2.13 -14.41
N VAL A 207 -1.52 2.77 -15.05
CA VAL A 207 -1.37 4.24 -15.05
C VAL A 207 -1.42 4.82 -16.45
N ASN A 208 -2.29 5.81 -16.65
CA ASN A 208 -2.24 6.76 -17.76
C ASN A 208 -1.84 8.17 -17.26
N ASP A 209 -1.81 9.14 -18.18
CA ASP A 209 -1.46 10.53 -17.85
C ASP A 209 -2.43 11.18 -16.84
N GLU A 210 -3.71 10.84 -16.90
CA GLU A 210 -4.72 11.38 -15.99
C GLU A 210 -4.48 10.91 -14.55
N ILE A 211 -4.34 9.60 -14.34
CA ILE A 211 -4.07 9.01 -13.02
C ILE A 211 -2.72 9.48 -12.49
N CYS A 212 -1.69 9.52 -13.36
CA CYS A 212 -0.39 10.04 -12.98
C CYS A 212 -0.48 11.49 -12.51
N SER A 213 -1.15 12.35 -13.28
CA SER A 213 -1.34 13.76 -12.95
C SER A 213 -2.12 13.94 -11.64
N GLU A 214 -3.14 13.12 -11.41
CA GLU A 214 -3.92 13.11 -10.17
C GLU A 214 -3.04 12.81 -8.94
N ILE A 215 -2.24 11.73 -9.00
CA ILE A 215 -1.32 11.33 -7.92
C ILE A 215 -0.27 12.42 -7.67
N ILE A 216 0.36 12.93 -8.72
CA ILE A 216 1.45 13.91 -8.61
C ILE A 216 0.92 15.26 -8.10
N THR A 217 -0.24 15.72 -8.60
CA THR A 217 -0.85 16.98 -8.16
C THR A 217 -1.25 16.90 -6.69
N TYR A 218 -1.88 15.80 -6.28
CA TYR A 218 -2.28 15.59 -4.89
C TYR A 218 -1.06 15.57 -3.95
N MET A 219 -0.04 14.78 -4.27
CA MET A 219 1.20 14.70 -3.52
C MET A 219 1.90 16.07 -3.41
N ASN A 220 1.97 16.83 -4.50
CA ASN A 220 2.57 18.17 -4.51
C ASN A 220 1.79 19.17 -3.65
N HIS A 221 0.45 19.09 -3.67
CA HIS A 221 -0.39 19.92 -2.81
C HIS A 221 -0.16 19.63 -1.32
N LEU A 222 0.01 18.34 -0.96
CA LEU A 222 0.34 17.94 0.40
C LEU A 222 1.79 18.25 0.82
N GLY A 223 2.71 18.30 -0.15
CA GLY A 223 4.15 18.38 0.10
C GLY A 223 4.82 17.03 0.36
N GLY A 224 4.20 15.92 -0.08
CA GLY A 224 4.74 14.56 0.02
C GLY A 224 3.68 13.48 0.13
N GLU A 225 4.10 12.31 0.62
CA GLU A 225 3.25 11.16 0.91
C GLU A 225 2.81 11.23 2.38
N ARG A 226 1.50 11.06 2.63
CA ARG A 226 0.94 11.12 3.98
C ARG A 226 0.82 9.72 4.59
N LEU A 227 1.18 9.67 5.87
CA LEU A 227 1.18 8.49 6.72
C LEU A 227 0.43 8.79 8.02
N TRP A 228 -0.09 7.76 8.68
CA TRP A 228 -0.64 7.82 10.03
C TRP A 228 -0.09 6.73 10.93
N GLY A 229 0.19 7.07 12.18
CA GLY A 229 0.71 6.13 13.16
C GLY A 229 0.68 6.71 14.55
N GLU A 230 0.92 5.88 15.56
CA GLU A 230 1.12 6.38 16.92
C GLU A 230 2.35 7.29 16.98
N ALA A 231 2.29 8.35 17.80
CA ALA A 231 3.32 9.40 17.86
C ALA A 231 4.74 8.85 18.06
N GLU A 232 4.91 7.87 18.96
CA GLU A 232 6.20 7.24 19.22
C GLU A 232 6.72 6.42 18.03
N ILE A 233 5.84 5.78 17.26
CA ILE A 233 6.22 5.02 16.06
C ILE A 233 6.67 5.99 14.96
N ILE A 234 5.94 7.10 14.76
CA ILE A 234 6.33 8.14 13.80
C ILE A 234 7.67 8.77 14.18
N LYS A 235 7.89 9.03 15.47
CA LYS A 235 9.16 9.55 15.98
C LYS A 235 10.31 8.57 15.70
N GLN A 236 10.14 7.29 16.01
CA GLN A 236 11.14 6.25 15.69
C GLN A 236 11.46 6.19 14.20
N LEU A 237 10.44 6.28 13.33
CA LEU A 237 10.64 6.32 11.88
C LEU A 237 11.47 7.55 11.47
N LYS A 238 11.13 8.73 11.99
CA LYS A 238 11.86 9.97 11.67
C LYS A 238 13.33 9.90 12.10
N GLU A 239 13.59 9.40 13.31
CA GLU A 239 14.95 9.23 13.84
C GLU A 239 15.77 8.22 13.03
N ALA A 240 15.13 7.15 12.52
CA ALA A 240 15.79 6.15 11.69
C ALA A 240 16.12 6.62 10.25
N LEU A 241 15.54 7.74 9.81
CA LEU A 241 15.68 8.31 8.46
C LEU A 241 16.35 9.69 8.43
N ALA A 242 16.80 10.17 9.59
CA ALA A 242 17.60 11.39 9.74
C ALA A 242 19.08 11.08 9.53
#